data_AF-J5GPZ3-F1
#
_entry.id   AF-J5GPZ3-F1
#
_cell.length_a   1.000
_cell.length_b   1.000
_cell.length_c   1.000
_cell.angle_alpha   90.00
_cell.angle_beta   90.00
_cell.angle_gamma   90.00
#
_symmetry.space_group_name_H-M   'P 1'
#
loop_
_entity.id
_entity.type
_entity.pdbx_description
1 polymer ?
#
loop_
_entity_poly.entity_id
_entity_poly.type
_entity_poly.pdbx_seq_one_letter_code
_entity_poly.pdbx_strand_id
1 'polypeptide(L)'
;MKTRQDILNYAKSLIGYTNYLMGAKWYNYNNDSIKPKLLDCSGFVVWAYKMAGFSIPDGTYHQWQASHEISKDELQIGDIGIMGQGGIGTFNHIGIYAGDGKWIHCNYSRNGVTLEKTNIFKYYRRFNNLVFEDNKAKPPKPSVKIKDDNKTSTTKPNSQNKKEDDEMIEKKEFLINNKKTKLDTIFKENKNYVSLQSLKDAGVLNASYDKEHKIAVITTK
;
A
#
# COMPACT_ATOMS: atom_id res chain seq x y z
N MET A 1 11.65 -9.08 14.96
CA MET A 1 10.19 -8.97 15.16
C MET A 1 9.70 -7.90 14.22
N LYS A 2 8.58 -8.08 13.51
CA LYS A 2 7.99 -7.03 12.66
C LYS A 2 7.03 -6.19 13.50
N THR A 3 7.51 -5.08 14.04
CA THR A 3 6.72 -4.21 14.94
C THR A 3 6.38 -2.88 14.30
N ARG A 4 5.41 -2.16 14.87
CA ARG A 4 5.12 -0.78 14.48
C ARG A 4 6.28 0.15 14.81
N GLN A 5 6.99 -0.16 15.90
CA GLN A 5 8.14 0.63 16.33
C GLN A 5 9.29 0.54 15.31
N ASP A 6 9.47 -0.60 14.65
CA ASP A 6 10.49 -0.75 13.61
C ASP A 6 10.23 0.17 12.42
N ILE A 7 8.97 0.28 11.97
CA ILE A 7 8.57 1.22 10.91
C ILE A 7 9.01 2.64 11.28
N LEU A 8 8.72 3.06 12.52
CA LEU A 8 9.07 4.39 12.99
C LEU A 8 10.59 4.59 13.11
N ASN A 9 11.34 3.56 13.54
CA ASN A 9 12.79 3.62 13.66
C ASN A 9 13.45 3.81 12.28
N TYR A 10 13.03 3.04 11.28
CA TYR A 10 13.50 3.22 9.91
C TYR A 10 13.09 4.58 9.35
N ALA A 11 11.84 4.98 9.51
CA ALA A 11 11.35 6.28 9.06
C ALA A 11 12.20 7.44 9.62
N LYS A 12 12.54 7.40 10.92
CA LYS A 12 13.39 8.40 11.58
C LYS A 12 14.83 8.42 11.06
N SER A 13 15.36 7.28 10.61
CA SER A 13 16.73 7.19 10.09
C SER A 13 17.00 8.01 8.82
N LEU A 14 15.93 8.48 8.16
CA LEU A 14 16.00 9.33 6.98
C LEU A 14 15.90 10.84 7.29
N ILE A 15 15.63 11.22 8.54
CA ILE A 15 15.60 12.64 8.96
C ILE A 15 16.98 13.26 8.71
N GLY A 16 17.01 14.38 7.99
CA GLY A 16 18.25 15.08 7.65
C GLY A 16 19.12 14.39 6.58
N TYR A 17 18.67 13.27 6.02
CA TYR A 17 19.38 12.54 4.97
C TYR A 17 18.65 12.55 3.63
N THR A 18 17.34 12.29 3.65
CA THR A 18 16.52 12.17 2.44
C THR A 18 15.85 13.49 2.11
N ASN A 19 16.01 13.94 0.87
CA ASN A 19 15.31 15.09 0.30
C ASN A 19 14.04 14.66 -0.43
N TYR A 20 13.10 15.60 -0.55
CA TYR A 20 11.88 15.36 -1.29
C TYR A 20 12.13 15.47 -2.80
N LEU A 21 11.60 14.51 -3.56
CA LEU A 21 11.49 14.62 -5.01
C LEU A 21 10.21 13.94 -5.49
N MET A 22 9.35 14.66 -6.21
CA MET A 22 8.09 14.12 -6.73
C MET A 22 8.34 12.89 -7.61
N GLY A 23 7.62 11.80 -7.36
CA GLY A 23 7.78 10.53 -8.08
C GLY A 23 8.97 9.68 -7.64
N ALA A 24 9.82 10.16 -6.72
CA ALA A 24 10.98 9.40 -6.26
C ALA A 24 10.59 8.27 -5.31
N LYS A 25 11.17 7.10 -5.54
CA LYS A 25 10.99 5.84 -4.82
C LYS A 25 12.35 5.30 -4.44
N TRP A 26 12.36 4.33 -3.53
CA TRP A 26 13.60 3.70 -3.07
C TRP A 26 14.39 2.96 -4.16
N TYR A 27 13.76 2.63 -5.31
CA TYR A 27 14.36 1.86 -6.41
C TYR A 27 14.71 2.69 -7.66
N ASN A 28 14.39 3.98 -7.70
CA ASN A 28 14.70 4.84 -8.84
C ASN A 28 15.60 6.02 -8.43
N TYR A 29 15.95 6.90 -9.38
CA TYR A 29 16.83 8.07 -9.17
C TYR A 29 18.20 7.73 -8.54
N ASN A 30 18.77 6.55 -8.84
CA ASN A 30 20.03 6.06 -8.30
C ASN A 30 20.07 6.04 -6.75
N ASN A 31 18.90 5.83 -6.14
CA ASN A 31 18.81 5.64 -4.70
C ASN A 31 19.51 4.34 -4.28
N ASP A 32 20.20 4.40 -3.14
CA ASP A 32 20.49 3.20 -2.38
C ASP A 32 19.18 2.68 -1.79
N SER A 33 18.81 1.45 -2.16
CA SER A 33 17.60 0.79 -1.66
C SER A 33 17.51 0.71 -0.13
N ILE A 34 18.67 0.67 0.54
CA ILE A 34 18.81 0.61 1.99
C ILE A 34 18.71 2.00 2.61
N LYS A 35 19.16 3.04 1.93
CA LYS A 35 19.12 4.42 2.44
C LYS A 35 18.96 5.44 1.29
N PRO A 36 17.72 5.66 0.81
CA PRO A 36 17.46 6.50 -0.36
C PRO A 36 17.68 7.98 -0.04
N LYS A 37 18.33 8.71 -0.96
CA LYS A 37 18.55 10.16 -0.85
C LYS A 37 17.36 10.97 -1.33
N LEU A 38 16.50 10.40 -2.17
CA LEU A 38 15.36 11.08 -2.80
C LEU A 38 14.10 10.24 -2.64
N LEU A 39 13.05 10.80 -2.06
CA LEU A 39 11.75 10.13 -1.95
C LEU A 39 10.60 11.13 -2.09
N ASP A 40 9.50 10.71 -2.69
CA ASP A 40 8.21 11.38 -2.51
C ASP A 40 7.50 10.88 -1.25
N CYS A 41 6.33 11.45 -0.95
CA CYS A 41 5.59 11.16 0.26
C CYS A 41 5.16 9.68 0.35
N SER A 42 4.61 9.11 -0.72
CA SER A 42 4.16 7.70 -0.71
C SER A 42 5.33 6.73 -0.76
N GLY A 43 6.39 7.06 -1.50
CA GLY A 43 7.62 6.28 -1.62
C GLY A 43 8.36 6.19 -0.29
N PHE A 44 8.33 7.26 0.50
CA PHE A 44 8.80 7.26 1.88
C PHE A 44 8.02 6.27 2.77
N VAL A 45 6.69 6.25 2.68
CA VAL A 45 5.86 5.30 3.43
C VAL A 45 6.17 3.86 3.01
N VAL A 46 6.23 3.59 1.70
CA VAL A 46 6.62 2.26 1.17
C VAL A 46 7.97 1.84 1.72
N TRP A 47 8.97 2.72 1.65
CA TRP A 47 10.32 2.40 2.09
C TRP A 47 10.37 2.08 3.60
N ALA A 48 9.74 2.89 4.45
CA ALA A 48 9.75 2.66 5.90
C ALA A 48 9.10 1.31 6.27
N TYR A 49 7.97 0.98 5.64
CA TYR A 49 7.30 -0.31 5.82
C TYR A 49 8.14 -1.46 5.29
N LYS A 50 8.75 -1.31 4.11
CA LYS A 50 9.63 -2.31 3.50
C LYS A 50 10.80 -2.66 4.40
N MET A 51 11.49 -1.66 4.95
CA MET A 51 12.63 -1.89 5.83
C MET A 51 12.23 -2.59 7.12
N ALA A 52 11.03 -2.33 7.63
CA ALA A 52 10.43 -3.07 8.74
C ALA A 52 9.89 -4.47 8.35
N GLY A 53 10.09 -4.90 7.10
CA GLY A 53 9.71 -6.22 6.62
C GLY A 53 8.25 -6.36 6.19
N PHE A 54 7.54 -5.25 5.95
CA PHE A 54 6.17 -5.22 5.45
C PHE A 54 6.12 -4.82 3.97
N SER A 55 5.18 -5.40 3.22
CA SER A 55 4.92 -5.00 1.83
C SER A 55 3.59 -4.26 1.76
N ILE A 56 3.61 -3.08 1.16
CA ILE A 56 2.43 -2.24 0.92
C ILE A 56 2.46 -1.70 -0.51
N PRO A 57 1.31 -1.36 -1.12
CA PRO A 57 1.28 -0.83 -2.47
C PRO A 57 1.99 0.51 -2.61
N ASP A 58 2.53 0.78 -3.79
CA ASP A 58 3.11 2.08 -4.13
C ASP A 58 2.04 3.08 -4.57
N GLY A 59 2.23 4.35 -4.21
CA GLY A 59 1.31 5.45 -4.49
C GLY A 59 0.23 5.64 -3.42
N THR A 60 -0.04 6.90 -3.06
CA THR A 60 -1.05 7.27 -2.06
C THR A 60 -2.43 6.69 -2.37
N TYR A 61 -2.82 6.64 -3.65
CA TYR A 61 -4.10 6.05 -4.07
C TYR A 61 -4.20 4.56 -3.75
N HIS A 62 -3.18 3.76 -4.09
CA HIS A 62 -3.22 2.33 -3.79
C HIS A 62 -3.10 2.04 -2.29
N GLN A 63 -2.35 2.87 -1.56
CA GLN A 63 -2.29 2.78 -0.10
C GLN A 63 -3.63 3.10 0.56
N TRP A 64 -4.39 4.06 0.01
CA TRP A 64 -5.77 4.33 0.41
C TRP A 64 -6.66 3.10 0.21
N GLN A 65 -6.62 2.48 -0.97
CA GLN A 65 -7.42 1.29 -1.30
C GLN A 65 -7.05 0.06 -0.45
N ALA A 66 -5.78 -0.08 -0.07
CA ALA A 66 -5.28 -1.19 0.75
C ALA A 66 -5.43 -0.99 2.26
N SER A 67 -6.07 0.10 2.69
CA SER A 67 -6.29 0.44 4.10
C SER A 67 -7.76 0.70 4.38
N HIS A 68 -8.15 0.61 5.65
CA HIS A 68 -9.45 1.04 6.14
C HIS A 68 -9.30 2.28 7.00
N GLU A 69 -10.36 3.07 7.09
CA GLU A 69 -10.41 4.23 7.98
C GLU A 69 -10.47 3.79 9.44
N ILE A 70 -9.79 4.56 10.30
CA ILE A 70 -9.81 4.39 11.76
C ILE A 70 -10.13 5.72 12.41
N SER A 71 -10.70 5.67 13.61
CA SER A 71 -10.91 6.88 14.40
C SER A 71 -9.59 7.41 14.99
N LYS A 72 -9.59 8.69 15.37
CA LYS A 72 -8.42 9.32 16.01
C LYS A 72 -7.99 8.60 17.29
N ASP A 73 -8.94 8.08 18.06
CA ASP A 73 -8.68 7.40 19.33
C ASP A 73 -8.10 6.00 19.15
N GLU A 74 -8.22 5.44 17.95
CA GLU A 74 -7.63 4.16 17.54
C GLU A 74 -6.22 4.29 16.97
N LEU A 75 -5.71 5.52 16.79
CA LEU A 75 -4.38 5.76 16.23
C LEU A 75 -3.28 5.08 17.05
N GLN A 76 -2.44 4.34 16.35
CA GLN A 76 -1.25 3.67 16.86
C GLN A 76 -0.06 4.02 15.98
N ILE A 77 1.14 3.96 16.58
CA ILE A 77 2.39 4.18 15.83
C ILE A 77 2.37 3.31 14.57
N GLY A 78 2.83 3.86 13.46
CA GLY A 78 2.84 3.16 12.17
C GLY A 78 1.57 3.35 11.35
N ASP A 79 0.39 3.65 11.93
CA ASP A 79 -0.79 3.97 11.13
C ASP A 79 -0.54 5.15 10.17
N ILE A 80 -1.26 5.22 9.06
CA ILE A 80 -1.05 6.26 8.05
C ILE A 80 -2.09 7.36 8.15
N GLY A 81 -1.70 8.57 7.77
CA GLY A 81 -2.56 9.74 7.69
C GLY A 81 -2.52 10.31 6.28
N ILE A 82 -3.69 10.65 5.74
CA ILE A 82 -3.83 11.21 4.39
C ILE A 82 -4.54 12.58 4.48
N MET A 83 -4.10 13.54 3.68
CA MET A 83 -4.59 14.93 3.73
C MET A 83 -6.01 15.09 3.14
N GLY A 84 -6.31 14.46 2.01
CA GLY A 84 -7.58 14.58 1.28
C GLY A 84 -8.21 13.22 0.90
N GLN A 85 -9.51 13.22 0.56
CA GLN A 85 -10.25 12.01 0.14
C GLN A 85 -10.20 11.76 -1.38
N GLY A 86 -9.86 12.78 -2.18
CA GLY A 86 -9.95 12.78 -3.65
C GLY A 86 -8.73 12.18 -4.36
N GLY A 87 -8.47 10.88 -4.17
CA GLY A 87 -7.31 10.15 -4.70
C GLY A 87 -7.19 9.99 -6.22
N ILE A 88 -7.76 10.87 -7.03
CA ILE A 88 -7.51 10.89 -8.49
C ILE A 88 -6.88 12.24 -8.85
N GLY A 89 -5.60 12.21 -9.23
CA GLY A 89 -4.99 13.26 -10.05
C GLY A 89 -4.19 14.38 -9.36
N THR A 90 -4.29 14.64 -8.06
CA THR A 90 -3.59 15.82 -7.49
C THR A 90 -3.17 15.69 -6.01
N PHE A 91 -1.88 15.96 -5.74
CA PHE A 91 -1.31 16.48 -4.50
C PHE A 91 -1.80 15.92 -3.14
N ASN A 92 -2.19 14.64 -3.08
CA ASN A 92 -2.60 14.06 -1.80
C ASN A 92 -1.36 13.62 -1.00
N HIS A 93 -1.14 14.28 0.14
CA HIS A 93 0.00 14.04 1.01
C HIS A 93 -0.28 12.92 2.01
N ILE A 94 0.74 12.14 2.33
CA ILE A 94 0.67 10.98 3.23
C ILE A 94 1.81 10.98 4.23
N GLY A 95 1.54 10.50 5.43
CA GLY A 95 2.51 10.37 6.52
C GLY A 95 2.22 9.18 7.43
N ILE A 96 3.18 8.88 8.29
CA ILE A 96 3.12 7.80 9.28
C ILE A 96 2.95 8.42 10.66
N TYR A 97 2.00 7.91 11.45
CA TYR A 97 1.76 8.36 12.82
C TYR A 97 2.92 7.92 13.72
N ALA A 98 3.49 8.88 14.45
CA ALA A 98 4.66 8.68 15.29
C ALA A 98 4.34 8.70 16.80
N GLY A 99 3.05 8.72 17.17
CA GLY A 99 2.59 8.86 18.56
C GLY A 99 2.47 10.32 19.01
N ASP A 100 1.74 10.57 20.09
CA ASP A 100 1.58 11.89 20.72
C ASP A 100 1.16 13.04 19.78
N GLY A 101 0.31 12.73 18.78
CA GLY A 101 -0.10 13.70 17.76
C GLY A 101 0.99 14.09 16.75
N LYS A 102 2.14 13.40 16.78
CA LYS A 102 3.25 13.61 15.84
C LYS A 102 3.10 12.72 14.62
N TRP A 103 3.58 13.23 13.50
CA TRP A 103 3.61 12.55 12.21
C TRP A 103 5.01 12.64 11.62
N ILE A 104 5.44 11.57 10.96
CA ILE A 104 6.66 11.55 10.16
C ILE A 104 6.31 11.37 8.69
N HIS A 105 6.86 12.23 7.82
CA HIS A 105 6.55 12.26 6.40
C HIS A 105 7.66 12.93 5.59
N CYS A 106 7.80 12.53 4.32
CA CYS A 106 8.64 13.26 3.37
C CYS A 106 7.85 14.44 2.79
N ASN A 107 8.19 15.66 3.20
CA ASN A 107 7.44 16.88 2.93
C ASN A 107 8.12 17.70 1.83
N TYR A 108 7.39 18.06 0.78
CA TYR A 108 7.85 18.98 -0.26
C TYR A 108 8.29 20.34 0.32
N SER A 109 7.48 20.93 1.20
CA SER A 109 7.72 22.27 1.75
C SER A 109 8.93 22.34 2.69
N ARG A 110 9.38 21.19 3.21
CA ARG A 110 10.58 21.06 4.06
C ARG A 110 11.73 20.39 3.32
N ASN A 111 11.56 20.10 2.03
CA ASN A 111 12.51 19.40 1.19
C ASN A 111 13.08 18.11 1.84
N GLY A 112 12.24 17.29 2.46
CA GLY A 112 12.73 16.04 3.07
C GLY A 112 11.88 15.47 4.19
N VAL A 113 12.43 14.47 4.89
CA VAL A 113 11.75 13.77 5.97
C VAL A 113 11.70 14.62 7.23
N THR A 114 10.49 14.91 7.69
CA THR A 114 10.20 15.74 8.86
C THR A 114 9.37 14.95 9.87
N LEU A 115 9.68 15.11 11.16
CA LEU A 115 8.88 14.62 12.28
C LEU A 115 8.30 15.84 13.02
N GLU A 116 6.98 16.04 12.97
CA GLU A 116 6.34 17.22 13.55
C GLU A 116 4.95 16.92 14.13
N LYS A 117 4.51 17.76 15.09
CA LYS A 117 3.10 17.81 15.49
C LYS A 117 2.34 18.62 14.45
N THR A 118 1.34 18.02 13.83
CA THR A 118 0.56 18.66 12.76
C THR A 118 -0.85 18.09 12.68
N ASN A 119 -1.78 18.88 12.16
CA ASN A 119 -3.18 18.53 11.95
C ASN A 119 -3.56 18.45 10.45
N ILE A 120 -2.58 18.44 9.54
CA ILE A 120 -2.81 18.37 8.09
C ILE A 120 -3.40 17.04 7.64
N PHE A 121 -3.14 15.96 8.38
CA PHE A 121 -3.71 14.64 8.10
C PHE A 121 -5.14 14.56 8.65
N LYS A 122 -6.10 14.35 7.75
CA LYS A 122 -7.53 14.34 8.06
C LYS A 122 -8.13 12.94 8.06
N TYR A 123 -7.57 12.05 7.27
CA TYR A 123 -8.04 10.67 7.13
C TYR A 123 -7.00 9.74 7.75
N TYR A 124 -7.35 9.16 8.90
CA TYR A 124 -6.50 8.20 9.60
C TYR A 124 -6.84 6.80 9.10
N ARG A 125 -5.83 6.02 8.72
CA ARG A 125 -6.05 4.71 8.11
C ARG A 125 -5.05 3.67 8.58
N ARG A 126 -5.46 2.41 8.51
CA ARG A 126 -4.64 1.25 8.85
C ARG A 126 -4.70 0.23 7.72
N PHE A 127 -3.55 -0.32 7.33
CA PHE A 127 -3.49 -1.33 6.28
C PHE A 127 -4.21 -2.62 6.69
N ASN A 128 -4.99 -3.19 5.77
CA ASN A 128 -5.91 -4.31 6.05
C ASN A 128 -5.16 -5.62 6.36
N ASN A 129 -4.01 -5.85 5.72
CA ASN A 129 -3.35 -7.17 5.69
C ASN A 129 -2.02 -7.21 6.45
N LEU A 130 -1.80 -6.30 7.41
CA LEU A 130 -0.57 -6.26 8.20
C LEU A 130 -0.81 -6.76 9.62
N VAL A 131 0.00 -7.73 10.04
CA VAL A 131 0.00 -8.27 11.40
C VAL A 131 1.27 -7.79 12.08
N PHE A 132 1.12 -7.01 13.15
CA PHE A 132 2.22 -6.51 13.95
C PHE A 132 2.41 -7.38 15.20
N GLU A 133 3.66 -7.69 15.54
CA GLU A 133 3.97 -8.56 16.69
C GLU A 133 3.70 -7.88 18.04
N ASP A 134 3.74 -6.54 18.08
CA ASP A 134 3.46 -5.69 19.24
C ASP A 134 1.94 -5.51 19.52
N ASN A 135 1.06 -5.96 18.62
CA ASN A 135 -0.38 -6.01 18.86
C ASN A 135 -0.77 -6.95 20.03
N LYS A 136 0.14 -7.79 20.49
CA LYS A 136 -0.09 -8.72 21.61
C LYS A 136 -0.06 -8.06 23.00
N ALA A 137 0.25 -6.76 23.11
CA ALA A 137 0.56 -6.13 24.40
C ALA A 137 -0.21 -4.85 24.76
N LYS A 138 -1.40 -4.57 24.16
CA LYS A 138 -2.25 -3.46 24.63
C LYS A 138 -3.68 -3.92 24.89
N PRO A 139 -4.24 -3.75 26.10
CA PRO A 139 -5.65 -4.02 26.33
C PRO A 139 -6.49 -3.11 25.42
N PRO A 140 -7.55 -3.64 24.77
CA PRO A 140 -8.43 -2.83 23.95
C PRO A 140 -9.10 -1.76 24.82
N LYS A 141 -9.01 -0.49 24.39
CA LYS A 141 -9.92 0.54 24.91
C LYS A 141 -11.36 0.14 24.53
N PRO A 142 -12.34 0.31 25.42
CA PRO A 142 -13.68 -0.24 25.24
C PRO A 142 -14.31 0.28 23.94
N SER A 143 -14.59 -0.65 23.04
CA SER A 143 -15.30 -0.44 21.78
C SER A 143 -16.80 -0.46 22.08
N VAL A 144 -17.50 0.64 21.82
CA VAL A 144 -18.96 0.66 21.83
C VAL A 144 -19.43 -0.21 20.67
N LYS A 145 -20.12 -1.31 20.98
CA LYS A 145 -20.68 -2.25 20.02
C LYS A 145 -21.95 -1.64 19.39
N ILE A 146 -21.98 -1.56 18.07
CA ILE A 146 -23.23 -1.68 17.31
C ILE A 146 -23.09 -2.94 16.46
N LYS A 147 -24.03 -3.86 16.65
CA LYS A 147 -24.12 -5.15 15.95
C LYS A 147 -24.57 -4.92 14.51
N ASP A 148 -24.09 -5.75 13.58
CA ASP A 148 -24.95 -6.66 12.83
C ASP A 148 -24.11 -7.70 12.06
N ASP A 149 -24.16 -8.91 12.59
CA ASP A 149 -24.36 -10.21 11.95
C ASP A 149 -23.56 -10.66 10.70
N ASN A 150 -22.81 -11.75 10.97
CA ASN A 150 -22.77 -13.04 10.27
C ASN A 150 -21.55 -13.44 9.39
N LYS A 151 -20.81 -14.41 9.97
CA LYS A 151 -20.43 -15.74 9.39
C LYS A 151 -18.99 -15.96 8.86
N THR A 152 -18.15 -16.40 9.80
CA THR A 152 -17.22 -17.57 9.85
C THR A 152 -16.68 -18.23 8.56
N SER A 153 -15.34 -18.35 8.48
CA SER A 153 -14.54 -19.62 8.39
C SER A 153 -13.08 -19.34 7.98
N THR A 154 -12.07 -19.53 8.85
CA THR A 154 -11.07 -20.65 8.87
C THR A 154 -10.50 -21.01 7.49
N THR A 155 -9.19 -20.98 7.20
CA THR A 155 -8.12 -21.89 7.71
C THR A 155 -6.68 -21.35 7.42
N LYS A 156 -5.70 -21.78 8.23
CA LYS A 156 -4.21 -21.70 8.08
C LYS A 156 -3.67 -22.99 7.37
N PRO A 157 -2.34 -23.28 7.25
CA PRO A 157 -1.19 -22.50 6.74
C PRO A 157 -0.22 -23.33 5.84
N ASN A 158 0.75 -22.71 5.15
CA ASN A 158 2.11 -23.23 4.74
C ASN A 158 2.63 -22.42 3.54
N SER A 159 3.91 -22.29 3.18
CA SER A 159 5.25 -22.52 3.75
C SER A 159 6.25 -22.03 2.67
N GLN A 160 7.39 -21.48 3.09
CA GLN A 160 8.71 -21.45 2.40
C GLN A 160 8.97 -20.59 1.13
N ASN A 161 10.07 -19.79 1.24
CA ASN A 161 11.16 -19.46 0.29
C ASN A 161 10.83 -19.24 -1.21
N LYS A 162 11.32 -18.19 -1.89
CA LYS A 162 12.74 -17.91 -2.23
C LYS A 162 12.80 -16.60 -3.04
N LYS A 163 13.96 -15.93 -3.09
CA LYS A 163 14.26 -14.85 -4.05
C LYS A 163 14.15 -15.39 -5.49
N GLU A 164 13.52 -14.66 -6.41
CA GLU A 164 13.85 -14.63 -7.84
C GLU A 164 13.00 -13.59 -8.57
N ASP A 165 13.63 -12.85 -9.47
CA ASP A 165 13.06 -11.80 -10.32
C ASP A 165 12.27 -12.40 -11.51
N ASP A 166 11.29 -13.26 -11.25
CA ASP A 166 10.53 -13.95 -12.29
C ASP A 166 9.04 -13.58 -12.27
N GLU A 167 8.51 -13.29 -13.46
CA GLU A 167 7.09 -13.08 -13.71
C GLU A 167 6.32 -14.36 -13.38
N MET A 168 5.71 -14.45 -12.20
CA MET A 168 4.97 -15.63 -11.80
C MET A 168 3.51 -15.54 -12.25
N ILE A 169 3.00 -16.61 -12.88
CA ILE A 169 1.61 -16.72 -13.30
C ILE A 169 0.87 -17.65 -12.33
N GLU A 170 -0.14 -17.13 -11.62
CA GLU A 170 -0.98 -17.90 -10.69
C GLU A 170 -2.45 -17.85 -11.14
N LYS A 171 -3.17 -18.98 -11.08
CA LYS A 171 -4.62 -19.00 -11.32
C LYS A 171 -5.39 -18.63 -10.05
N LYS A 172 -6.05 -17.48 -10.05
CA LYS A 172 -6.92 -17.03 -8.94
C LYS A 172 -8.39 -16.97 -9.35
N GLU A 173 -9.27 -17.22 -8.40
CA GLU A 173 -10.72 -17.09 -8.60
C GLU A 173 -11.19 -15.66 -8.35
N PHE A 174 -11.88 -15.10 -9.34
CA PHE A 174 -12.49 -13.79 -9.29
C PHE A 174 -13.99 -13.90 -9.53
N LEU A 175 -14.75 -13.01 -8.92
CA LEU A 175 -16.17 -12.87 -9.21
C LEU A 175 -16.32 -11.89 -10.38
N ILE A 176 -16.77 -12.39 -11.54
CA ILE A 176 -17.03 -11.59 -12.73
C ILE A 176 -18.49 -11.82 -13.11
N ASN A 177 -19.30 -10.75 -13.18
CA ASN A 177 -20.74 -10.83 -13.53
C ASN A 177 -21.48 -11.90 -12.71
N ASN A 178 -21.24 -11.92 -11.39
CA ASN A 178 -21.78 -12.90 -10.44
C ASN A 178 -21.41 -14.37 -10.69
N LYS A 179 -20.43 -14.64 -11.56
CA LYS A 179 -19.87 -15.97 -11.80
C LYS A 179 -18.44 -16.03 -11.26
N LYS A 180 -18.10 -17.13 -10.57
CA LYS A 180 -16.71 -17.41 -10.19
C LYS A 180 -15.94 -17.85 -11.44
N THR A 181 -14.91 -17.09 -11.79
CA THR A 181 -14.06 -17.34 -12.95
C THR A 181 -12.60 -17.38 -12.52
N LYS A 182 -11.86 -18.38 -13.00
CA LYS A 182 -10.42 -18.50 -12.77
C LYS A 182 -9.68 -17.67 -13.81
N LEU A 183 -8.84 -16.74 -13.35
CA LEU A 183 -8.01 -15.89 -14.20
C LEU A 183 -6.54 -16.08 -13.85
N ASP A 184 -5.69 -15.98 -14.86
CA ASP A 184 -4.25 -15.93 -14.67
C ASP A 184 -3.85 -14.55 -14.13
N THR A 185 -3.23 -14.55 -12.96
CA THR A 185 -2.67 -13.38 -12.28
C THR A 185 -1.17 -13.38 -12.49
N ILE A 186 -0.63 -12.26 -12.94
CA ILE A 186 0.79 -12.07 -13.19
C ILE A 186 1.37 -11.24 -12.05
N PHE A 187 2.40 -11.77 -11.41
CA PHE A 187 3.14 -11.09 -10.34
C PHE A 187 4.45 -10.60 -10.91
N LYS A 188 4.60 -9.28 -11.00
CA LYS A 188 5.84 -8.64 -11.44
C LYS A 188 6.09 -7.39 -10.60
N GLU A 189 7.30 -7.28 -10.05
CA GLU A 189 7.71 -6.10 -9.28
C GLU A 189 6.74 -5.73 -8.13
N ASN A 190 6.18 -6.73 -7.44
CA ASN A 190 5.14 -6.55 -6.40
C ASN A 190 3.83 -5.90 -6.88
N LYS A 191 3.56 -5.92 -8.18
CA LYS A 191 2.26 -5.57 -8.75
C LYS A 191 1.54 -6.84 -9.19
N ASN A 192 0.22 -6.85 -8.98
CA ASN A 192 -0.67 -7.91 -9.42
C ASN A 192 -1.38 -7.43 -10.68
N TYR A 193 -1.13 -8.09 -11.79
CA TYR A 193 -1.83 -7.87 -13.04
C TYR A 193 -2.73 -9.06 -13.34
N VAL A 194 -3.80 -8.83 -14.10
CA VAL A 194 -4.60 -9.93 -14.64
C VAL A 194 -4.28 -10.04 -16.13
N SER A 195 -4.06 -11.26 -16.61
CA SER A 195 -3.79 -11.50 -18.02
C SER A 195 -4.94 -11.00 -18.89
N LEU A 196 -4.61 -10.18 -19.90
CA LEU A 196 -5.59 -9.71 -20.89
C LEU A 196 -6.24 -10.88 -21.64
N GLN A 197 -5.50 -11.96 -21.88
CA GLN A 197 -6.03 -13.17 -22.51
C GLN A 197 -7.07 -13.85 -21.61
N SER A 198 -6.79 -13.97 -20.31
CA SER A 198 -7.75 -14.52 -19.34
C SER A 198 -9.03 -13.67 -19.24
N LEU A 199 -8.92 -12.34 -19.31
CA LEU A 199 -10.09 -11.45 -19.31
C LEU A 199 -10.93 -11.58 -20.59
N LYS A 200 -10.28 -11.81 -21.74
CA LYS A 200 -10.95 -12.11 -23.00
C LYS A 200 -11.67 -13.45 -22.95
N ASP A 201 -11.00 -14.50 -22.46
CA ASP A 201 -11.58 -15.85 -22.33
C ASP A 201 -12.73 -15.88 -21.32
N ALA A 202 -12.64 -15.05 -20.28
CA ALA A 202 -13.71 -14.82 -19.30
C ALA A 202 -14.88 -13.99 -19.84
N GLY A 203 -14.77 -13.44 -21.06
CA GLY A 203 -15.82 -12.65 -21.71
C GLY A 203 -16.00 -11.25 -21.13
N VAL A 204 -15.04 -10.75 -20.35
CA VAL A 204 -15.06 -9.40 -19.74
C VAL A 204 -14.81 -8.32 -20.79
N LEU A 205 -13.93 -8.62 -21.74
CA LEU A 205 -13.53 -7.71 -22.79
C LEU A 205 -13.39 -8.45 -24.11
N ASN A 206 -13.54 -7.72 -25.21
CA ASN A 206 -13.02 -8.13 -26.50
C ASN A 206 -11.72 -7.36 -26.73
N ALA A 207 -10.68 -8.09 -27.13
CA ALA A 207 -9.44 -7.51 -27.62
C ALA A 207 -9.17 -8.03 -29.04
N SER A 208 -8.95 -7.10 -29.96
CA SER A 208 -8.52 -7.34 -31.34
C SER A 208 -7.35 -6.43 -31.71
N TYR A 209 -6.63 -6.80 -32.77
CA TYR A 209 -5.54 -6.00 -33.31
C TYR A 209 -5.91 -5.55 -34.72
N ASP A 210 -6.04 -4.24 -34.89
CA ASP A 210 -6.20 -3.63 -36.21
C ASP A 210 -4.82 -3.60 -36.88
N LYS A 211 -4.65 -4.45 -37.91
CA LYS A 211 -3.38 -4.58 -38.64
C LYS A 211 -3.08 -3.39 -39.53
N GLU A 212 -4.11 -2.67 -39.99
CA GLU A 212 -3.98 -1.55 -40.92
C GLU A 212 -3.46 -0.32 -40.17
N HIS A 213 -4.09 -0.01 -39.04
CA HIS A 213 -3.71 1.13 -38.20
C HIS A 213 -2.66 0.78 -37.14
N LYS A 214 -2.29 -0.50 -37.01
CA LYS A 214 -1.34 -1.04 -36.03
C LYS A 214 -1.71 -0.74 -34.58
N ILE A 215 -3.00 -0.66 -34.28
CA ILE A 215 -3.52 -0.37 -32.94
C ILE A 215 -4.22 -1.59 -32.32
N ALA A 216 -4.06 -1.74 -31.01
CA ALA A 216 -4.87 -2.68 -30.24
C ALA A 216 -6.22 -2.02 -29.92
N VAL A 217 -7.31 -2.69 -30.27
CA VAL A 217 -8.68 -2.25 -29.96
C VAL A 217 -9.19 -3.12 -28.83
N ILE A 218 -9.54 -2.48 -27.71
CA ILE A 218 -10.07 -3.14 -26.51
C ILE A 218 -11.43 -2.53 -26.21
N THR A 219 -12.46 -3.36 -26.17
CA THR A 219 -13.83 -2.95 -25.82
C THR A 219 -14.31 -3.80 -24.65
N THR A 220 -14.84 -3.18 -23.61
CA THR A 220 -15.55 -3.87 -22.53
C THR A 220 -16.92 -4.32 -23.02
N LYS A 221 -17.38 -5.50 -22.59
CA LYS A 221 -18.76 -5.92 -22.79
C LYS A 221 -19.66 -5.42 -21.68
#